data_AF-A0A2V7AQA4-F1
#
_entry.id   AF-A0A2V7AQA4-F1
#
_cell.length_a   1.000
_cell.length_b   1.000
_cell.length_c   1.000
_cell.angle_alpha   90.00
_cell.angle_beta   90.00
_cell.angle_gamma   90.00
#
_symmetry.space_group_name_H-M   'P 1'
#
loop_
_entity.id
_entity.type
_entity.pdbx_description
1 polymer ?
#
loop_
_entity_poly.entity_id
_entity_poly.type
_entity_poly.pdbx_seq_one_letter_code
_entity_poly.pdbx_strand_id
1 'polypeptide(L)'
;MKRHIFRRALSATLIMSLLAPVPGFAQQGATGPPAAPPAVPARPVLPAAAPPPPSRIIPGPEYRVGPGDILDVQIAGRLEVIRSQVAVDLEGAVNMPPLGSIPLSGLTLLEAHRRIAARAHAIYKFVDVTVAVVAPRTFEITVSGEVERPGTMTVSATRRLHEVTLEAGGVTPRGSLRRVLVARKSGQAEMDLLRFELRGDLSQNPFVEEGMRILVPPKGPSVMLAGAVRRPGEYEIGPDGSLAALLDLVGGLSQAAAGAEARLTRVGADGRKETLTLDLHTALRAPADVPLQPGDALFVPPLSVLQDVVEVRGAFTGTPESSKTSVAGKATIVQRFELAQGDRVRDVVVRAGGAAAYADLRLTVIERSGQTGPRQRIPVDLHRLLVEKDETQNVLLQNGDVVLLPIVEDKVYVVGEVRTPGGLDFRPDLTPREYVTLAGGPTNRAKLPGTAVTFRNGRTYAMADAPPLEPGAVVTVPEVAVKWWQDYLQIASVLAGLVTAYTGVYILFNGPLSRP
;
A
#
# COMPACT_ATOMS: atom_id res chain seq x y z
N MET A 1 -25.11 -24.25 47.95
CA MET A 1 -24.32 -23.21 48.64
C MET A 1 -24.55 -21.87 47.94
N LYS A 2 -25.11 -20.88 48.69
CA LYS A 2 -25.20 -19.40 48.50
C LYS A 2 -24.91 -18.84 47.07
N ARG A 3 -25.87 -18.38 46.26
CA ARG A 3 -26.67 -17.10 46.28
C ARG A 3 -25.86 -15.81 46.55
N HIS A 4 -25.80 -14.92 45.56
CA HIS A 4 -25.92 -13.43 45.57
C HIS A 4 -25.77 -12.97 44.10
N ILE A 5 -26.73 -12.44 43.32
CA ILE A 5 -27.79 -11.42 43.48
C ILE A 5 -27.28 -10.13 44.13
N PHE A 6 -27.23 -9.03 43.37
CA PHE A 6 -27.82 -7.70 43.66
C PHE A 6 -27.53 -6.74 42.48
N ARG A 7 -28.50 -6.47 41.59
CA ARG A 7 -29.57 -5.45 41.62
C ARG A 7 -29.10 -4.00 41.36
N ARG A 8 -29.51 -3.51 40.18
CA ARG A 8 -29.73 -2.10 39.84
C ARG A 8 -31.02 -1.60 40.52
N ALA A 9 -31.02 -0.41 41.11
CA ALA A 9 -32.15 0.53 41.13
C ALA A 9 -31.78 1.84 41.86
N LEU A 10 -31.88 2.94 41.11
CA LEU A 10 -32.50 4.24 41.44
C LEU A 10 -32.69 4.63 42.92
N SER A 11 -32.25 5.84 43.30
CA SER A 11 -33.03 6.78 44.12
C SER A 11 -32.44 8.19 44.07
N ALA A 12 -33.34 9.17 44.03
CA ALA A 12 -33.09 10.58 43.79
C ALA A 12 -33.04 11.41 45.09
N THR A 13 -32.37 12.57 45.00
CA THR A 13 -32.60 13.83 45.76
C THR A 13 -32.49 13.84 47.29
N LEU A 14 -31.50 14.58 47.83
CA LEU A 14 -31.78 15.82 48.60
C LEU A 14 -30.53 16.72 48.74
N ILE A 15 -30.82 18.02 48.72
CA ILE A 15 -30.00 19.23 48.80
C ILE A 15 -29.60 19.53 50.26
N MET A 16 -28.36 19.95 50.55
CA MET A 16 -28.07 21.25 51.22
C MET A 16 -26.57 21.52 51.46
N SER A 17 -26.22 22.79 51.17
CA SER A 17 -25.17 23.64 51.77
C SER A 17 -23.70 23.23 51.70
N LEU A 18 -22.90 24.02 50.97
CA LEU A 18 -21.96 24.94 51.63
C LEU A 18 -21.63 26.11 50.69
N LEU A 19 -22.03 27.31 51.13
CA LEU A 19 -21.71 28.61 50.55
C LEU A 19 -20.64 29.23 51.47
N ALA A 20 -19.53 29.71 50.92
CA ALA A 20 -18.62 30.61 51.64
C ALA A 20 -18.07 31.68 50.69
N PRO A 21 -18.18 32.98 51.04
CA PRO A 21 -17.78 34.12 50.22
C PRO A 21 -16.40 34.66 50.60
N VAL A 22 -15.73 35.37 49.69
CA VAL A 22 -14.60 36.27 50.01
C VAL A 22 -14.56 37.42 48.98
N PRO A 23 -14.00 38.60 49.31
CA PRO A 23 -14.75 39.85 49.39
C PRO A 23 -14.30 40.87 48.35
N GLY A 24 -15.11 41.93 48.22
CA GLY A 24 -14.76 43.11 47.45
C GLY A 24 -13.72 44.00 48.13
N PHE A 25 -12.99 44.75 47.30
CA PHE A 25 -12.34 45.99 47.68
C PHE A 25 -12.85 47.14 46.82
N ALA A 26 -13.05 48.27 47.49
CA ALA A 26 -13.77 49.44 47.05
C ALA A 26 -12.92 50.40 46.20
N GLN A 27 -13.61 51.02 45.25
CA GLN A 27 -13.69 52.47 44.97
C GLN A 27 -12.45 53.35 45.26
N GLN A 28 -11.84 53.88 44.20
CA GLN A 28 -11.12 55.16 44.25
C GLN A 28 -11.50 56.03 43.04
N GLY A 29 -11.69 57.31 43.35
CA GLY A 29 -12.34 58.31 42.53
C GLY A 29 -11.49 58.88 41.40
N ALA A 30 -12.19 59.64 40.56
CA ALA A 30 -11.68 60.38 39.42
C ALA A 30 -10.50 61.30 39.78
N THR A 31 -9.38 61.13 39.06
CA THR A 31 -8.32 62.13 38.93
C THR A 31 -7.74 62.07 37.52
N GLY A 32 -7.88 63.17 36.77
CA GLY A 32 -7.01 63.61 35.64
C GLY A 32 -6.98 62.77 34.35
N PRO A 33 -6.89 63.39 33.16
CA PRO A 33 -6.73 62.64 31.91
C PRO A 33 -5.32 62.02 31.85
N PRO A 34 -5.17 60.72 31.54
CA PRO A 34 -3.88 60.18 31.17
C PRO A 34 -3.45 60.69 29.79
N ALA A 35 -2.18 61.08 29.69
CA ALA A 35 -1.55 61.63 28.51
C ALA A 35 -1.75 60.75 27.25
N ALA A 36 -1.95 61.41 26.11
CA ALA A 36 -2.07 60.78 24.81
C ALA A 36 -0.85 59.89 24.50
N PRO A 37 -1.04 58.67 23.95
CA PRO A 37 0.07 57.91 23.39
C PRO A 37 0.70 58.69 22.23
N PRO A 38 2.01 58.55 21.97
CA PRO A 38 2.66 59.24 20.86
C PRO A 38 1.94 58.89 19.55
N ALA A 39 1.63 59.92 18.76
CA ALA A 39 0.98 59.78 17.48
C ALA A 39 1.78 58.83 16.59
N VAL A 40 1.21 57.66 16.29
CA VAL A 40 1.63 56.86 15.15
C VAL A 40 1.41 57.74 13.92
N PRO A 41 2.41 57.98 13.06
CA PRO A 41 2.21 58.79 11.87
C PRO A 41 1.07 58.19 11.07
N ALA A 42 0.05 59.01 10.80
CA ALA A 42 -1.10 58.62 10.01
C ALA A 42 -0.60 58.05 8.68
N ARG A 43 -0.85 56.75 8.47
CA ARG A 43 -0.64 56.12 7.18
C ARG A 43 -1.46 56.93 6.17
N PRO A 44 -0.87 57.45 5.07
CA PRO A 44 -1.64 58.22 4.12
C PRO A 44 -2.81 57.36 3.66
N VAL A 45 -4.04 57.88 3.89
CA VAL A 45 -5.24 57.30 3.32
C VAL A 45 -5.07 57.44 1.81
N LEU A 46 -4.70 56.34 1.16
CA LEU A 46 -4.74 56.26 -0.29
C LEU A 46 -6.16 56.70 -0.71
N PRO A 47 -6.31 57.63 -1.67
CA PRO A 47 -7.61 57.97 -2.19
C PRO A 47 -8.30 56.68 -2.61
N ALA A 48 -9.59 56.54 -2.27
CA ALA A 48 -10.40 55.38 -2.60
C ALA A 48 -10.10 54.99 -4.06
N ALA A 49 -9.61 53.76 -4.24
CA ALA A 49 -9.27 53.26 -5.56
C ALA A 49 -10.47 53.48 -6.47
N ALA A 50 -10.25 54.17 -7.59
CA ALA A 50 -11.27 54.27 -8.63
C ALA A 50 -11.80 52.87 -8.93
N PRO A 51 -13.12 52.68 -9.15
CA PRO A 51 -13.66 51.39 -9.52
C PRO A 51 -12.83 50.84 -10.69
N PRO A 52 -12.42 49.56 -10.65
CA PRO A 52 -11.63 48.98 -11.73
C PRO A 52 -12.37 49.22 -13.05
N PRO A 53 -11.66 49.51 -14.15
CA PRO A 53 -12.30 49.60 -15.46
C PRO A 53 -13.12 48.33 -15.69
N PRO A 54 -14.31 48.42 -16.32
CA PRO A 54 -15.13 47.24 -16.58
C PRO A 54 -14.25 46.18 -17.24
N SER A 55 -14.11 45.04 -16.57
CA SER A 55 -13.24 43.96 -17.01
C SER A 55 -13.71 43.50 -18.39
N ARG A 56 -12.97 43.88 -19.43
CA ARG A 56 -13.16 43.34 -20.77
C ARG A 56 -12.83 41.85 -20.69
N ILE A 57 -13.87 41.03 -20.68
CA ILE A 57 -13.71 39.59 -20.85
C ILE A 57 -13.20 39.44 -22.29
N ILE A 58 -12.12 38.69 -22.48
CA ILE A 58 -11.65 38.30 -23.81
C ILE A 58 -12.12 36.86 -23.98
N PRO A 59 -13.27 36.61 -24.63
CA PRO A 59 -13.68 35.25 -24.93
C PRO A 59 -12.63 34.58 -25.82
N GLY A 60 -12.46 33.27 -25.66
CA GLY A 60 -11.59 32.50 -26.54
C GLY A 60 -12.02 32.62 -28.02
N PRO A 61 -11.15 32.26 -28.97
CA PRO A 61 -11.41 32.38 -30.41
C PRO A 61 -12.65 31.61 -30.89
N GLU A 62 -13.06 30.59 -30.13
CA GLU A 62 -14.23 29.75 -30.41
C GLU A 62 -15.55 30.26 -29.80
N TYR A 63 -15.54 31.40 -29.10
CA TYR A 63 -16.76 32.07 -28.64
C TYR A 63 -17.62 32.52 -29.81
N ARG A 64 -18.91 32.20 -29.76
CA ARG A 64 -19.90 32.60 -30.76
C ARG A 64 -20.81 33.69 -30.20
N VAL A 65 -20.89 34.79 -30.92
CA VAL A 65 -21.76 35.92 -30.60
C VAL A 65 -23.22 35.47 -30.70
N GLY A 66 -24.04 35.87 -29.74
CA GLY A 66 -25.48 35.59 -29.79
C GLY A 66 -26.34 36.68 -29.16
N PRO A 67 -27.69 36.58 -29.31
CA PRO A 67 -28.64 37.52 -28.72
C PRO A 67 -28.39 37.75 -27.23
N GLY A 68 -28.40 39.03 -26.82
CA GLY A 68 -28.12 39.46 -25.44
C GLY A 68 -26.65 39.79 -25.13
N ASP A 69 -25.72 39.53 -26.05
CA ASP A 69 -24.33 39.96 -25.89
C ASP A 69 -24.20 41.48 -26.02
N ILE A 70 -23.34 42.08 -25.20
CA ILE A 70 -22.96 43.49 -25.32
C ILE A 70 -21.55 43.58 -25.88
N LEU A 71 -21.41 44.22 -27.03
CA LEU A 71 -20.15 44.41 -27.74
C LEU A 71 -19.68 45.86 -27.61
N ASP A 72 -18.39 46.08 -27.35
CA ASP A 72 -17.71 47.37 -27.51
C ASP A 72 -17.10 47.39 -28.91
N VAL A 73 -17.65 48.24 -29.77
CA VAL A 73 -17.14 48.47 -31.12
C VAL A 73 -16.43 49.83 -31.12
N GLN A 74 -15.13 49.79 -31.40
CA GLN A 74 -14.30 50.99 -31.53
C GLN A 74 -13.88 51.14 -32.98
N ILE A 75 -14.16 52.30 -33.56
CA ILE A 75 -13.75 52.68 -34.91
C ILE A 75 -12.78 53.86 -34.73
N ALA A 76 -11.49 53.58 -34.85
CA ALA A 76 -10.44 54.57 -34.72
C ALA A 76 -10.04 55.09 -36.10
N GLY A 77 -10.33 56.36 -36.38
CA GLY A 77 -9.82 57.07 -37.54
C GLY A 77 -8.60 57.92 -37.21
N ARG A 78 -8.15 58.74 -38.17
CA ARG A 78 -6.99 59.63 -37.98
C ARG A 78 -7.22 60.78 -36.99
N LEU A 79 -8.46 61.26 -36.86
CA LEU A 79 -8.81 62.44 -36.07
C LEU A 79 -9.77 62.13 -34.92
N GLU A 80 -10.53 61.04 -35.03
CA GLU A 80 -11.61 60.72 -34.09
C GLU A 80 -11.65 59.22 -33.80
N VAL A 81 -12.07 58.87 -32.59
CA VAL A 81 -12.34 57.49 -32.17
C VAL A 81 -13.80 57.38 -31.77
N ILE A 82 -14.58 56.66 -32.56
CA ILE A 82 -15.99 56.38 -32.26
C ILE A 82 -16.01 55.11 -31.40
N ARG A 83 -16.55 55.20 -30.19
CA ARG A 83 -16.77 54.05 -29.30
C ARG A 83 -18.26 53.86 -29.11
N SER A 84 -18.76 52.67 -29.41
CA SER A 84 -20.17 52.35 -29.26
C SER A 84 -20.32 51.01 -28.55
N GLN A 85 -21.06 51.01 -27.45
CA GLN A 85 -21.53 49.77 -26.83
C GLN A 85 -22.87 49.41 -27.44
N VAL A 86 -22.93 48.23 -28.06
CA VAL A 86 -24.08 47.78 -28.82
C VAL A 86 -24.50 46.40 -28.33
N ALA A 87 -25.80 46.24 -28.08
CA ALA A 87 -26.38 44.96 -27.73
C ALA A 87 -26.77 44.19 -28.99
N VAL A 88 -26.56 42.89 -28.99
CA VAL A 88 -27.10 41.98 -30.02
C VAL A 88 -28.58 41.76 -29.72
N ASP A 89 -29.44 42.12 -30.65
CA ASP A 89 -30.90 41.97 -30.55
C ASP A 89 -31.35 40.51 -30.65
N LEU A 90 -32.67 40.28 -30.52
CA LEU A 90 -33.28 38.95 -30.55
C LEU A 90 -33.17 38.29 -31.94
N GLU A 91 -33.13 39.10 -32.99
CA GLU A 91 -32.89 38.69 -34.38
C GLU A 91 -31.41 38.35 -34.63
N GLY A 92 -30.53 38.62 -33.67
CA GLY A 92 -29.12 38.30 -33.74
C GLY A 92 -28.28 39.34 -34.49
N ALA A 93 -28.77 40.56 -34.62
CA ALA A 93 -28.13 41.67 -35.27
C ALA A 93 -27.72 42.76 -34.27
N VAL A 94 -26.82 43.62 -34.72
CA VAL A 94 -26.39 44.82 -34.01
C VAL A 94 -26.80 46.02 -34.84
N ASN A 95 -27.52 46.95 -34.23
CA ASN A 95 -27.86 48.22 -34.86
C ASN A 95 -26.82 49.28 -34.47
N MET A 96 -26.07 49.77 -35.46
CA MET A 96 -25.00 50.75 -35.26
C MET A 96 -25.08 51.85 -36.32
N PRO A 97 -25.76 52.99 -36.07
CA PRO A 97 -25.73 54.13 -36.98
C PRO A 97 -24.31 54.72 -37.12
N PRO A 98 -23.85 55.09 -38.34
CA PRO A 98 -24.51 55.00 -39.64
C PRO A 98 -24.33 53.66 -40.38
N LEU A 99 -23.66 52.65 -39.80
CA LEU A 99 -23.42 51.34 -40.42
C LEU A 99 -24.72 50.53 -40.67
N GLY A 100 -25.78 50.82 -39.92
CA GLY A 100 -27.08 50.17 -40.00
C GLY A 100 -27.14 48.88 -39.17
N SER A 101 -28.05 47.98 -39.53
CA SER A 101 -28.18 46.66 -38.90
C SER A 101 -27.17 45.67 -39.50
N ILE A 102 -26.42 44.99 -38.64
CA ILE A 102 -25.37 44.04 -39.02
C ILE A 102 -25.66 42.69 -38.32
N PRO A 103 -25.94 41.61 -39.07
CA PRO A 103 -26.21 40.29 -38.47
C PRO A 103 -24.90 39.61 -38.00
N LEU A 104 -24.85 39.27 -36.70
CA LEU A 104 -23.67 38.72 -36.03
C LEU A 104 -23.90 37.37 -35.33
N SER A 105 -25.15 36.97 -35.10
CA SER A 105 -25.46 35.74 -34.38
C SER A 105 -24.84 34.49 -35.02
N GLY A 106 -24.26 33.64 -34.17
CA GLY A 106 -23.58 32.41 -34.56
C GLY A 106 -22.15 32.59 -35.08
N LEU A 107 -21.74 33.82 -35.40
CA LEU A 107 -20.38 34.12 -35.84
C LEU A 107 -19.39 34.07 -34.66
N THR A 108 -18.18 33.64 -34.94
CA THR A 108 -17.05 33.84 -34.02
C THR A 108 -16.74 35.32 -33.86
N LEU A 109 -16.07 35.70 -32.78
CA LEU A 109 -15.68 37.11 -32.56
C LEU A 109 -14.83 37.67 -33.71
N LEU A 110 -13.98 36.83 -34.32
CA LEU A 110 -13.18 37.19 -35.49
C LEU A 110 -14.03 37.44 -36.74
N GLU A 111 -15.01 36.57 -36.99
CA GLU A 111 -15.95 36.72 -38.11
C GLU A 111 -16.85 37.95 -37.92
N ALA A 112 -17.32 38.20 -36.70
CA ALA A 112 -18.07 39.39 -36.34
C ALA A 112 -17.24 40.66 -36.56
N HIS A 113 -15.98 40.67 -36.10
CA HIS A 113 -15.03 41.76 -36.35
C HIS A 113 -14.85 42.02 -37.85
N ARG A 114 -14.60 40.98 -38.66
CA ARG A 114 -14.45 41.12 -40.12
C ARG A 114 -15.69 41.72 -40.77
N ARG A 115 -16.88 41.28 -40.35
CA ARG A 115 -18.15 41.77 -40.90
C ARG A 115 -18.42 43.23 -40.54
N ILE A 116 -18.16 43.62 -39.29
CA ILE A 116 -18.28 45.02 -38.86
C ILE A 116 -17.25 45.89 -39.57
N ALA A 117 -15.99 45.43 -39.65
CA ALA A 117 -14.92 46.15 -40.35
C ALA A 117 -15.26 46.39 -41.82
N ALA A 118 -15.77 45.38 -42.53
CA ALA A 118 -16.19 45.53 -43.92
C ALA A 118 -17.30 46.60 -44.08
N ARG A 119 -18.26 46.65 -43.15
CA ARG A 119 -19.32 47.67 -43.17
C ARG A 119 -18.79 49.06 -42.83
N ALA A 120 -17.86 49.15 -41.88
CA ALA A 120 -17.21 50.40 -41.50
C ALA A 120 -16.35 50.98 -42.61
N HIS A 121 -15.54 50.16 -43.30
CA HIS A 121 -14.70 50.59 -44.42
C HIS A 121 -15.49 51.08 -45.65
N ALA A 122 -16.74 50.63 -45.81
CA ALA A 122 -17.61 51.11 -46.88
C ALA A 122 -18.06 52.57 -46.67
N ILE A 123 -18.05 53.05 -45.42
CA ILE A 123 -18.55 54.38 -45.04
C ILE A 123 -17.39 55.31 -44.64
N TYR A 124 -16.42 54.81 -43.88
CA TYR A 124 -15.28 55.56 -43.38
C TYR A 124 -13.97 55.13 -44.06
N LYS A 125 -13.16 56.11 -44.47
CA LYS A 125 -11.84 55.85 -45.06
C LYS A 125 -10.75 55.82 -43.98
N PHE A 126 -9.79 54.90 -44.12
CA PHE A 126 -8.62 54.78 -43.22
C PHE A 126 -9.00 54.68 -41.73
N VAL A 127 -9.86 53.71 -41.40
CA VAL A 127 -10.26 53.42 -40.02
C VAL A 127 -9.77 52.05 -39.59
N ASP A 128 -9.37 51.91 -38.33
CA ASP A 128 -9.13 50.63 -37.69
C ASP A 128 -10.32 50.28 -36.79
N VAL A 129 -10.87 49.08 -36.96
CA VAL A 129 -12.01 48.61 -36.17
C VAL A 129 -11.52 47.65 -35.10
N THR A 130 -12.02 47.77 -33.88
CA THR A 130 -11.81 46.82 -32.80
C THR A 130 -13.17 46.41 -32.25
N VAL A 131 -13.38 45.11 -32.03
CA VAL A 131 -14.61 44.56 -31.46
C VAL A 131 -14.23 43.71 -30.26
N ALA A 132 -14.84 44.00 -29.12
CA ALA A 132 -14.65 43.23 -27.88
C ALA A 132 -15.99 42.93 -27.22
N VAL A 133 -16.08 41.83 -26.49
CA VAL A 133 -17.26 41.53 -25.67
C VAL A 133 -17.12 42.25 -24.33
N VAL A 134 -18.08 43.11 -23.99
CA VAL A 134 -18.14 43.81 -22.70
C VAL A 134 -18.85 42.95 -21.67
N ALA A 135 -20.03 42.46 -22.05
CA ALA A 135 -20.85 41.61 -21.21
C ALA A 135 -21.35 40.43 -22.07
N PRO A 136 -20.83 39.21 -21.86
CA PRO A 136 -21.40 38.02 -22.48
C PRO A 136 -22.79 37.76 -21.89
N ARG A 137 -23.70 37.27 -22.71
CA ARG A 137 -25.05 36.90 -22.28
C ARG A 137 -25.03 35.83 -21.19
N THR A 138 -26.01 35.90 -20.31
CA THR A 138 -26.27 34.90 -19.27
C THR A 138 -27.58 34.18 -19.56
N PHE A 139 -27.61 32.89 -19.30
CA PHE A 139 -28.80 32.06 -19.50
C PHE A 139 -28.87 30.94 -18.47
N GLU A 140 -30.05 30.33 -18.37
CA GLU A 140 -30.25 29.18 -17.50
C GLU A 140 -29.87 27.86 -18.20
N ILE A 141 -29.22 26.99 -17.44
CA ILE A 141 -28.95 25.60 -17.79
C ILE A 141 -29.44 24.70 -16.66
N THR A 142 -29.56 23.41 -16.94
CA THR A 142 -29.90 22.40 -15.92
C THR A 142 -28.75 21.43 -15.74
N VAL A 143 -28.30 21.23 -14.50
CA VAL A 143 -27.33 20.19 -14.13
C VAL A 143 -28.02 19.16 -13.24
N SER A 144 -27.91 17.89 -13.58
CA SER A 144 -28.56 16.80 -12.84
C SER A 144 -27.69 15.54 -12.76
N GLY A 145 -28.09 14.60 -11.90
CA GLY A 145 -27.38 13.34 -11.69
C GLY A 145 -26.40 13.40 -10.52
N GLU A 146 -25.27 12.69 -10.64
CA GLU A 146 -24.24 12.51 -9.61
C GLU A 146 -23.29 13.73 -9.49
N VAL A 147 -23.87 14.87 -9.16
CA VAL A 147 -23.16 16.10 -8.77
C VAL A 147 -23.53 16.49 -7.34
N GLU A 148 -22.69 17.26 -6.66
CA GLU A 148 -22.95 17.68 -5.28
C GLU A 148 -24.21 18.55 -5.13
N ARG A 149 -24.49 19.42 -6.11
CA ARG A 149 -25.65 20.34 -6.10
C ARG A 149 -26.38 20.31 -7.44
N PRO A 150 -27.27 19.32 -7.68
CA PRO A 150 -28.10 19.30 -8.88
C PRO A 150 -29.14 20.44 -8.82
N GLY A 151 -29.47 21.00 -9.98
CA GLY A 151 -30.43 22.09 -10.10
C GLY A 151 -30.28 22.90 -11.38
N THR A 152 -31.13 23.93 -11.49
CA THR A 152 -30.95 24.96 -12.51
C THR A 152 -29.94 26.00 -12.04
N MET A 153 -29.15 26.52 -12.97
CA MET A 153 -28.16 27.56 -12.67
C MET A 153 -28.05 28.56 -13.80
N THR A 154 -27.80 29.82 -13.44
CA THR A 154 -27.56 30.90 -14.38
C THR A 154 -26.07 31.01 -14.66
N VAL A 155 -25.68 30.82 -15.92
CA VAL A 155 -24.28 30.79 -16.35
C VAL A 155 -24.04 31.75 -17.51
N SER A 156 -22.80 32.22 -17.63
CA SER A 156 -22.38 33.06 -18.76
C SER A 156 -22.04 32.21 -19.98
N ALA A 157 -22.28 32.75 -21.18
CA ALA A 157 -21.91 32.15 -22.47
C ALA A 157 -20.40 31.88 -22.64
N THR A 158 -19.53 32.45 -21.79
CA THR A 158 -18.09 32.15 -21.79
C THR A 158 -17.73 30.93 -20.95
N ARG A 159 -18.69 30.30 -20.26
CA ARG A 159 -18.45 29.15 -19.41
C ARG A 159 -18.41 27.85 -20.19
N ARG A 160 -17.57 26.91 -19.78
CA ARG A 160 -17.51 25.56 -20.36
C ARG A 160 -18.07 24.53 -19.40
N LEU A 161 -18.34 23.35 -19.97
CA LEU A 161 -18.99 22.22 -19.32
C LEU A 161 -18.32 21.85 -17.99
N HIS A 162 -17.00 21.63 -18.00
CA HIS A 162 -16.24 21.17 -16.83
C HIS A 162 -16.44 22.11 -15.66
N GLU A 163 -16.35 23.40 -15.91
CA GLU A 163 -16.36 24.33 -14.81
C GLU A 163 -17.77 24.68 -14.33
N VAL A 164 -18.78 24.54 -15.18
CA VAL A 164 -20.19 24.46 -14.74
C VAL A 164 -20.38 23.28 -13.79
N THR A 165 -19.78 22.12 -14.09
CA THR A 165 -19.84 20.96 -13.21
C THR A 165 -19.11 21.21 -11.88
N LEU A 166 -18.00 21.97 -11.88
CA LEU A 166 -17.33 22.41 -10.65
C LEU A 166 -18.18 23.40 -9.85
N GLU A 167 -18.88 24.33 -10.49
CA GLU A 167 -19.80 25.27 -9.84
C GLU A 167 -21.00 24.55 -9.22
N ALA A 168 -21.44 23.44 -9.81
CA ALA A 168 -22.39 22.50 -9.20
C ALA A 168 -21.82 21.76 -7.96
N GLY A 169 -20.60 22.09 -7.53
CA GLY A 169 -19.89 21.46 -6.41
C GLY A 169 -19.01 20.28 -6.80
N GLY A 170 -18.93 19.95 -8.10
CA GLY A 170 -18.16 18.82 -8.63
C GLY A 170 -18.99 17.55 -8.78
N VAL A 171 -18.40 16.59 -9.49
CA VAL A 171 -18.94 15.23 -9.64
C VAL A 171 -18.70 14.45 -8.36
N THR A 172 -19.72 13.75 -7.85
CA THR A 172 -19.57 12.92 -6.65
C THR A 172 -18.67 11.72 -6.94
N PRO A 173 -18.12 11.02 -5.91
CA PRO A 173 -17.35 9.78 -6.13
C PRO A 173 -18.13 8.66 -6.86
N ARG A 174 -19.46 8.78 -6.94
CA ARG A 174 -20.33 7.82 -7.61
C ARG A 174 -20.69 8.26 -9.03
N GLY A 175 -20.30 9.45 -9.47
CA GLY A 175 -20.59 9.97 -10.80
C GLY A 175 -19.53 9.62 -11.83
N SER A 176 -19.95 9.57 -13.09
CA SER A 176 -19.06 9.33 -14.22
C SER A 176 -18.42 10.63 -14.72
N LEU A 177 -17.10 10.70 -14.70
CA LEU A 177 -16.35 11.76 -15.40
C LEU A 177 -16.10 11.41 -16.87
N ARG A 178 -16.19 10.13 -17.23
CA ARG A 178 -15.93 9.66 -18.59
C ARG A 178 -17.14 9.74 -19.50
N ARG A 179 -18.34 9.80 -18.93
CA ARG A 179 -19.60 9.79 -19.66
C ARG A 179 -20.53 10.87 -19.13
N VAL A 180 -20.26 12.12 -19.47
CA VAL A 180 -21.18 13.24 -19.17
C VAL A 180 -22.12 13.45 -20.35
N LEU A 181 -23.43 13.37 -20.09
CA LEU A 181 -24.45 13.49 -21.12
C LEU A 181 -24.87 14.96 -21.26
N VAL A 182 -24.70 15.50 -22.46
CA VAL A 182 -25.05 16.90 -22.77
C VAL A 182 -26.14 16.92 -23.83
N ALA A 183 -27.31 17.44 -23.47
CA ALA A 183 -28.42 17.65 -24.39
C ALA A 183 -28.54 19.13 -24.76
N ARG A 184 -28.54 19.39 -26.07
CA ARG A 184 -28.67 20.72 -26.70
C ARG A 184 -29.84 20.72 -27.69
N LYS A 185 -30.13 21.87 -28.30
CA LYS A 185 -31.11 21.98 -29.39
C LYS A 185 -30.71 21.15 -30.62
N SER A 186 -29.41 21.00 -30.88
CA SER A 186 -28.85 20.25 -32.01
C SER A 186 -28.83 18.73 -31.82
N GLY A 187 -28.99 18.24 -30.59
CA GLY A 187 -28.93 16.82 -30.28
C GLY A 187 -28.32 16.53 -28.91
N GLN A 188 -28.02 15.26 -28.66
CA GLN A 188 -27.33 14.78 -27.47
C GLN A 188 -25.91 14.34 -27.81
N ALA A 189 -24.97 14.58 -26.91
CA ALA A 189 -23.58 14.16 -27.04
C ALA A 189 -23.03 13.66 -25.70
N GLU A 190 -22.12 12.69 -25.75
CA GLU A 190 -21.38 12.17 -24.58
C GLU A 190 -19.99 12.82 -24.53
N MET A 191 -19.62 13.36 -23.37
CA MET A 191 -18.35 14.07 -23.15
C MET A 191 -17.52 13.33 -22.09
N ASP A 192 -16.22 13.10 -22.37
CA ASP A 192 -15.25 12.52 -21.44
C ASP A 192 -14.47 13.64 -20.74
N LEU A 193 -15.02 14.16 -19.63
CA LEU A 193 -14.38 15.20 -18.82
C LEU A 193 -13.07 14.72 -18.19
N LEU A 194 -12.92 13.43 -17.91
CA LEU A 194 -11.64 12.87 -17.42
C LEU A 194 -10.53 13.04 -18.46
N ARG A 195 -10.84 12.87 -19.75
CA ARG A 195 -9.89 13.13 -20.84
C ARG A 195 -9.51 14.61 -20.92
N PHE A 196 -10.44 15.53 -20.69
CA PHE A 196 -10.12 16.94 -20.54
C PHE A 196 -9.18 17.18 -19.33
N GLU A 197 -9.50 16.62 -18.16
CA GLU A 197 -8.69 16.82 -16.94
C GLU A 197 -7.27 16.26 -17.05
N LEU A 198 -7.10 15.10 -17.70
CA LEU A 198 -5.80 14.42 -17.79
C LEU A 198 -4.98 14.81 -19.01
N ARG A 199 -5.62 15.18 -20.13
CA ARG A 199 -4.94 15.48 -21.41
C ARG A 199 -5.12 16.92 -21.89
N GLY A 200 -5.98 17.72 -21.26
CA GLY A 200 -6.30 19.07 -21.74
C GLY A 200 -7.09 19.07 -23.04
N ASP A 201 -7.82 17.99 -23.35
CA ASP A 201 -8.58 17.86 -24.59
C ASP A 201 -9.84 18.75 -24.57
N LEU A 202 -9.72 19.94 -25.16
CA LEU A 202 -10.80 20.94 -25.22
C LEU A 202 -12.02 20.46 -26.02
N SER A 203 -11.89 19.41 -26.87
CA SER A 203 -13.03 18.85 -27.59
C SER A 203 -14.06 18.21 -26.65
N GLN A 204 -13.60 17.77 -25.47
CA GLN A 204 -14.43 17.18 -24.42
C GLN A 204 -14.97 18.22 -23.42
N ASN A 205 -14.51 19.47 -23.50
CA ASN A 205 -14.97 20.55 -22.64
C ASN A 205 -15.56 21.73 -23.45
N PRO A 206 -16.72 21.55 -24.11
CA PRO A 206 -17.34 22.60 -24.93
C PRO A 206 -17.90 23.75 -24.08
N PHE A 207 -18.12 24.92 -24.70
CA PHE A 207 -18.90 25.99 -24.09
C PHE A 207 -20.33 25.54 -23.83
N VAL A 208 -20.91 26.06 -22.74
CA VAL A 208 -22.33 25.84 -22.43
C VAL A 208 -23.20 26.70 -23.33
N GLU A 209 -24.41 26.20 -23.60
CA GLU A 209 -25.38 26.84 -24.48
C GLU A 209 -26.71 27.04 -23.74
N GLU A 210 -27.48 28.02 -24.17
CA GLU A 210 -28.80 28.29 -23.60
C GLU A 210 -29.73 27.08 -23.70
N GLY A 211 -30.33 26.69 -22.57
CA GLY A 211 -31.20 25.51 -22.47
C GLY A 211 -30.45 24.17 -22.50
N MET A 212 -29.12 24.19 -22.39
CA MET A 212 -28.32 22.97 -22.25
C MET A 212 -28.70 22.22 -20.97
N ARG A 213 -28.90 20.90 -21.10
CA ARG A 213 -29.10 19.99 -19.97
C ARG A 213 -27.90 19.08 -19.84
N ILE A 214 -27.27 19.13 -18.68
CA ILE A 214 -26.08 18.35 -18.34
C ILE A 214 -26.51 17.30 -17.33
N LEU A 215 -26.35 16.03 -17.70
CA LEU A 215 -26.63 14.88 -16.86
C LEU A 215 -25.32 14.14 -16.59
N VAL A 216 -24.96 14.03 -15.31
CA VAL A 216 -23.85 13.20 -14.85
C VAL A 216 -24.42 11.86 -14.38
N PRO A 217 -24.30 10.78 -15.18
CA PRO A 217 -24.81 9.47 -14.78
C PRO A 217 -23.94 8.86 -13.66
N PRO A 218 -24.43 7.80 -13.00
CA PRO A 218 -23.61 7.00 -12.11
C PRO A 218 -22.40 6.39 -12.85
N LYS A 219 -21.33 6.20 -12.09
CA LYS A 219 -20.06 5.63 -12.52
C LYS A 219 -20.32 4.26 -13.13
N GLY A 220 -19.79 4.06 -14.34
CA GLY A 220 -19.89 2.81 -15.07
C GLY A 220 -18.91 1.75 -14.55
N PRO A 221 -18.76 0.65 -15.30
CA PRO A 221 -17.80 -0.39 -14.96
C PRO A 221 -16.37 0.14 -14.85
N SER A 222 -15.65 -0.26 -13.81
CA SER A 222 -14.32 0.24 -13.49
C SER A 222 -13.28 -0.86 -13.38
N VAL A 223 -12.02 -0.45 -13.47
CA VAL A 223 -10.83 -1.27 -13.21
C VAL A 223 -9.91 -0.57 -12.24
N MET A 224 -9.11 -1.35 -11.52
CA MET A 224 -8.11 -0.83 -10.58
C MET A 224 -6.72 -0.86 -11.22
N LEU A 225 -6.03 0.28 -11.24
CA LEU A 225 -4.62 0.38 -11.62
C LEU A 225 -3.78 0.63 -10.37
N ALA A 226 -2.84 -0.26 -10.08
CA ALA A 226 -1.97 -0.20 -8.91
C ALA A 226 -0.49 -0.42 -9.25
N GLY A 227 0.38 0.04 -8.34
CA GLY A 227 1.82 -0.11 -8.48
C GLY A 227 2.46 0.98 -9.34
N ALA A 228 3.45 0.61 -10.16
CA ALA A 228 4.34 1.50 -10.88
C ALA A 228 3.74 2.12 -12.17
N VAL A 229 2.49 2.57 -12.10
CA VAL A 229 1.83 3.38 -13.14
C VAL A 229 1.94 4.87 -12.80
N ARG A 230 1.81 5.78 -13.79
CA ARG A 230 1.94 7.22 -13.52
C ARG A 230 0.85 7.78 -12.60
N ARG A 231 -0.37 7.27 -12.76
CA ARG A 231 -1.53 7.69 -11.96
C ARG A 231 -2.27 6.42 -11.52
N PRO A 232 -1.92 5.84 -10.36
CA PRO A 232 -2.65 4.72 -9.81
C PRO A 232 -4.02 5.19 -9.32
N GLY A 233 -5.02 4.31 -9.42
CA GLY A 233 -6.38 4.62 -9.06
C GLY A 233 -7.40 3.73 -9.73
N GLU A 234 -8.66 3.98 -9.42
CA GLU A 234 -9.79 3.32 -10.04
C GLU A 234 -10.32 4.15 -11.22
N TYR A 235 -10.42 3.53 -12.39
CA TYR A 235 -10.83 4.20 -13.62
C TYR A 235 -11.99 3.48 -14.27
N GLU A 236 -12.96 4.25 -14.79
CA GLU A 236 -14.01 3.70 -15.64
C GLU A 236 -13.42 3.19 -16.96
N ILE A 237 -13.93 2.04 -17.40
CA ILE A 237 -13.61 1.45 -18.69
C ILE A 237 -14.17 2.37 -19.78
N GLY A 238 -13.29 2.85 -20.65
CA GLY A 238 -13.67 3.69 -21.78
C GLY A 238 -14.44 2.91 -22.85
N PRO A 239 -14.99 3.59 -23.87
CA PRO A 239 -15.80 2.95 -24.92
C PRO A 239 -15.03 1.86 -25.69
N ASP A 240 -13.71 2.02 -25.82
CA ASP A 240 -12.85 1.05 -26.52
C ASP A 240 -12.55 -0.20 -25.69
N GLY A 241 -12.80 -0.17 -24.37
CA GLY A 241 -12.50 -1.29 -23.47
C GLY A 241 -11.03 -1.70 -23.39
N SER A 242 -10.11 -0.88 -23.92
CA SER A 242 -8.71 -1.24 -24.15
C SER A 242 -7.80 -0.91 -22.97
N LEU A 243 -6.91 -1.85 -22.61
CA LEU A 243 -5.85 -1.62 -21.64
C LEU A 243 -4.85 -0.57 -22.15
N ALA A 244 -4.50 -0.62 -23.44
CA ALA A 244 -3.62 0.37 -24.06
C ALA A 244 -4.22 1.78 -24.00
N ALA A 245 -5.49 1.94 -24.35
CA ALA A 245 -6.19 3.22 -24.31
C ALA A 245 -6.29 3.78 -22.88
N LEU A 246 -6.57 2.92 -21.91
CA LEU A 246 -6.62 3.34 -20.51
C LEU A 246 -5.24 3.75 -19.99
N LEU A 247 -4.21 2.95 -20.25
CA LEU A 247 -2.84 3.29 -19.83
C LEU A 247 -2.37 4.57 -20.51
N ASP A 248 -2.67 4.78 -21.78
CA ASP A 248 -2.39 6.04 -22.46
C ASP A 248 -3.08 7.21 -21.74
N LEU A 249 -4.39 7.12 -21.49
CA LEU A 249 -5.15 8.17 -20.79
C LEU A 249 -4.50 8.58 -19.46
N VAL A 250 -4.05 7.62 -18.65
CA VAL A 250 -3.45 7.88 -17.33
C VAL A 250 -1.98 8.31 -17.39
N GLY A 251 -1.37 8.33 -18.59
CA GLY A 251 0.00 8.77 -18.85
C GLY A 251 1.04 7.64 -18.94
N GLY A 252 0.58 6.39 -18.96
CA GLY A 252 1.39 5.19 -19.10
C GLY A 252 2.05 4.72 -17.82
N LEU A 253 3.13 3.95 -17.99
CA LEU A 253 3.92 3.41 -16.90
C LEU A 253 4.85 4.48 -16.29
N SER A 254 5.17 4.31 -15.01
CA SER A 254 6.23 5.11 -14.36
C SER A 254 7.62 4.66 -14.83
N GLN A 255 8.66 5.46 -14.60
CA GLN A 255 10.04 5.06 -14.92
C GLN A 255 10.54 3.88 -14.07
N ALA A 256 9.97 3.71 -12.88
CA ALA A 256 10.30 2.60 -11.99
C ALA A 256 9.50 1.33 -12.32
N ALA A 257 8.79 1.25 -13.45
CA ALA A 257 7.90 0.14 -13.74
C ALA A 257 8.62 -1.09 -14.30
N ALA A 258 8.35 -2.24 -13.70
CA ALA A 258 8.65 -3.53 -14.29
C ALA A 258 7.51 -3.98 -15.22
N GLY A 259 7.48 -3.42 -16.43
CA GLY A 259 6.40 -3.65 -17.40
C GLY A 259 6.24 -5.12 -17.83
N ALA A 260 7.33 -5.90 -17.82
CA ALA A 260 7.33 -7.31 -18.20
C ALA A 260 6.65 -8.25 -17.19
N GLU A 261 6.47 -7.80 -15.94
CA GLU A 261 5.93 -8.61 -14.83
C GLU A 261 4.60 -8.06 -14.31
N ALA A 262 3.86 -7.33 -15.14
CA ALA A 262 2.55 -6.85 -14.73
C ALA A 262 1.60 -8.03 -14.49
N ARG A 263 0.70 -7.87 -13.53
CA ARG A 263 -0.27 -8.89 -13.15
C ARG A 263 -1.66 -8.32 -13.31
N LEU A 264 -2.47 -8.95 -14.15
CA LEU A 264 -3.88 -8.65 -14.30
C LEU A 264 -4.68 -9.70 -13.55
N THR A 265 -5.33 -9.31 -12.46
CA THR A 265 -6.24 -10.17 -11.71
C THR A 265 -7.66 -9.90 -12.16
N ARG A 266 -8.34 -10.96 -12.61
CA ARG A 266 -9.74 -10.96 -13.04
C ARG A 266 -10.55 -11.88 -12.15
N VAL A 267 -11.77 -11.46 -11.80
CA VAL A 267 -12.73 -12.31 -11.09
C VAL A 267 -13.65 -12.93 -12.15
N GLY A 268 -13.54 -14.24 -12.36
CA GLY A 268 -14.41 -14.99 -13.27
C GLY A 268 -15.86 -15.02 -12.78
N ALA A 269 -16.79 -15.37 -13.67
CA ALA A 269 -18.22 -15.46 -13.33
C ALA A 269 -18.53 -16.51 -12.25
N ASP A 270 -17.63 -17.48 -12.03
CA ASP A 270 -17.68 -18.48 -10.95
C ASP A 270 -17.15 -17.96 -9.61
N GLY A 271 -16.72 -16.70 -9.54
CA GLY A 271 -16.14 -16.05 -8.36
C GLY A 271 -14.66 -16.39 -8.14
N ARG A 272 -14.03 -17.17 -9.02
CA ARG A 272 -12.60 -17.49 -8.91
C ARG A 272 -11.75 -16.33 -9.42
N LYS A 273 -10.64 -16.07 -8.74
CA LYS A 273 -9.65 -15.09 -9.16
C LYS A 273 -8.64 -15.76 -10.07
N GLU A 274 -8.57 -15.30 -11.32
CA GLU A 274 -7.52 -15.66 -12.27
C GLU A 274 -6.50 -14.52 -12.31
N THR A 275 -5.21 -14.84 -12.20
CA THR A 275 -4.13 -13.85 -12.33
C THR A 275 -3.30 -14.17 -13.55
N LEU A 276 -3.35 -13.28 -14.53
CA LEU A 276 -2.60 -13.36 -15.78
C LEU A 276 -1.34 -12.52 -15.62
N THR A 277 -0.17 -13.13 -15.89
CA THR A 277 1.08 -12.36 -16.01
C THR A 277 1.16 -11.81 -17.42
N LEU A 278 1.37 -10.49 -17.54
CA LEU A 278 1.37 -9.75 -18.78
C LEU A 278 2.69 -9.01 -18.94
N ASP A 279 3.29 -9.14 -20.11
CA ASP A 279 4.33 -8.21 -20.54
C ASP A 279 3.68 -7.00 -21.24
N LEU A 280 3.65 -5.86 -20.55
CA LEU A 280 3.05 -4.63 -21.07
C LEU A 280 3.83 -4.04 -22.26
N HIS A 281 5.05 -4.47 -22.55
CA HIS A 281 5.74 -4.02 -23.76
C HIS A 281 5.11 -4.61 -25.03
N THR A 282 4.50 -5.79 -24.91
CA THR A 282 3.82 -6.50 -26.01
C THR A 282 2.30 -6.36 -25.93
N ALA A 283 1.72 -6.44 -24.73
CA ALA A 283 0.27 -6.41 -24.48
C ALA A 283 -0.40 -5.04 -24.75
N LEU A 284 0.37 -4.00 -25.08
CA LEU A 284 -0.16 -2.67 -25.46
C LEU A 284 -0.20 -2.45 -26.98
N ARG A 285 0.17 -3.44 -27.78
CA ARG A 285 0.23 -3.35 -29.26
C ARG A 285 -0.81 -4.29 -29.88
N ALA A 286 -1.47 -3.84 -30.95
CA ALA A 286 -2.33 -4.71 -31.75
C ALA A 286 -1.53 -5.88 -32.35
N PRO A 287 -2.06 -7.13 -32.39
CA PRO A 287 -3.40 -7.57 -31.98
C PRO A 287 -3.52 -8.01 -30.51
N ALA A 288 -2.49 -7.80 -29.69
CA ALA A 288 -2.40 -8.29 -28.31
C ALA A 288 -2.99 -7.34 -27.25
N ASP A 289 -3.68 -6.27 -27.67
CA ASP A 289 -4.30 -5.33 -26.75
C ASP A 289 -5.40 -6.01 -25.93
N VAL A 290 -5.22 -6.01 -24.61
CA VAL A 290 -6.06 -6.78 -23.70
C VAL A 290 -7.39 -6.04 -23.47
N PRO A 291 -8.54 -6.66 -23.78
CA PRO A 291 -9.84 -6.09 -23.44
C PRO A 291 -10.05 -6.17 -21.93
N LEU A 292 -10.29 -5.02 -21.32
CA LEU A 292 -10.59 -4.86 -19.91
C LEU A 292 -12.01 -5.31 -19.59
N GLN A 293 -12.17 -5.95 -18.44
CA GLN A 293 -13.46 -6.35 -17.91
C GLN A 293 -13.75 -5.63 -16.58
N PRO A 294 -15.02 -5.45 -16.22
CA PRO A 294 -15.41 -4.85 -14.95
C PRO A 294 -14.76 -5.60 -13.77
N GLY A 295 -14.11 -4.85 -12.87
CA GLY A 295 -13.46 -5.41 -11.69
C GLY A 295 -12.05 -5.96 -11.92
N ASP A 296 -11.51 -5.87 -13.13
CA ASP A 296 -10.10 -6.17 -13.39
C ASP A 296 -9.19 -5.29 -12.51
N ALA A 297 -8.13 -5.90 -11.98
CA ALA A 297 -7.09 -5.22 -11.21
C ALA A 297 -5.73 -5.44 -11.87
N LEU A 298 -5.16 -4.38 -12.44
CA LEU A 298 -3.80 -4.38 -12.96
C LEU A 298 -2.84 -3.90 -11.87
N PHE A 299 -1.90 -4.76 -11.49
CA PHE A 299 -0.78 -4.42 -10.64
C PHE A 299 0.52 -4.45 -11.44
N VAL A 300 1.22 -3.32 -11.51
CA VAL A 300 2.54 -3.22 -12.13
C VAL A 300 3.59 -3.15 -11.03
N PRO A 301 4.44 -4.17 -10.84
CA PRO A 301 5.47 -4.11 -9.81
C PRO A 301 6.49 -2.99 -10.12
N PRO A 302 7.05 -2.32 -9.10
CA PRO A 302 8.20 -1.47 -9.30
C PRO A 302 9.47 -2.32 -9.51
N LEU A 303 10.45 -1.79 -10.25
CA LEU A 303 11.74 -2.44 -10.53
C LEU A 303 12.49 -2.83 -9.25
N SER A 304 12.33 -2.08 -8.15
CA SER A 304 12.92 -2.40 -6.85
C SER A 304 12.35 -3.67 -6.22
N VAL A 305 11.12 -4.05 -6.54
CA VAL A 305 10.53 -5.33 -6.08
C VAL A 305 11.06 -6.50 -6.89
N LEU A 306 11.59 -6.25 -8.10
CA LEU A 306 12.31 -7.24 -8.91
C LEU A 306 13.81 -7.30 -8.61
N GLN A 307 14.33 -6.47 -7.71
CA GLN A 307 15.71 -6.67 -7.27
C GLN A 307 15.76 -8.01 -6.53
N ASP A 308 16.46 -8.97 -7.13
CA ASP A 308 16.71 -10.22 -6.47
C ASP A 308 17.48 -9.94 -5.18
N VAL A 309 17.00 -10.45 -4.05
CA VAL A 309 17.64 -10.24 -2.75
C VAL A 309 18.00 -11.55 -2.11
N VAL A 310 19.13 -11.57 -1.42
CA VAL A 310 19.53 -12.67 -0.54
C VAL A 310 19.61 -12.16 0.88
N GLU A 311 19.07 -12.93 1.81
CA GLU A 311 19.16 -12.62 3.23
C GLU A 311 20.26 -13.43 3.88
N VAL A 312 21.09 -12.78 4.68
CA VAL A 312 22.18 -13.38 5.42
C VAL A 312 21.82 -13.35 6.90
N ARG A 313 21.91 -14.50 7.56
CA ARG A 313 21.57 -14.68 8.98
C ARG A 313 22.65 -15.45 9.74
N GLY A 314 23.02 -14.95 10.91
CA GLY A 314 23.84 -15.69 11.86
C GLY A 314 25.23 -15.08 12.07
N ALA A 315 26.24 -15.94 12.23
CA ALA A 315 27.57 -15.59 12.74
C ALA A 315 28.49 -14.95 11.67
N PHE A 316 28.07 -13.83 11.09
CA PHE A 316 28.89 -13.00 10.20
C PHE A 316 29.43 -11.79 10.96
N THR A 317 30.57 -11.24 10.50
CA THR A 317 31.18 -10.03 11.09
C THR A 317 30.25 -8.82 10.97
N GLY A 318 29.51 -8.74 9.85
CA GLY A 318 28.59 -7.66 9.55
C GLY A 318 29.25 -6.41 9.02
N THR A 319 28.40 -5.51 8.55
CA THR A 319 28.69 -4.17 8.06
C THR A 319 27.97 -3.15 8.94
N PRO A 320 28.23 -1.84 8.80
CA PRO A 320 27.49 -0.81 9.55
C PRO A 320 25.96 -0.86 9.32
N GLU A 321 25.53 -1.41 8.19
CA GLU A 321 24.12 -1.54 7.80
C GLU A 321 23.47 -2.83 8.34
N SER A 322 24.25 -3.74 8.94
CA SER A 322 23.73 -4.99 9.49
C SER A 322 22.88 -4.76 10.75
N SER A 323 21.73 -5.44 10.81
CA SER A 323 20.96 -5.53 12.05
C SER A 323 21.62 -6.54 13.00
N LYS A 324 22.12 -6.08 14.13
CA LYS A 324 22.80 -6.91 15.13
C LYS A 324 21.80 -7.60 16.04
N THR A 325 21.95 -8.91 16.18
CA THR A 325 21.23 -9.81 17.08
C THR A 325 22.23 -10.56 17.96
N SER A 326 21.75 -11.33 18.93
CA SER A 326 22.62 -12.18 19.77
C SER A 326 22.01 -13.55 19.93
N VAL A 327 22.83 -14.59 19.75
CA VAL A 327 22.47 -16.00 19.96
C VAL A 327 23.52 -16.59 20.88
N ALA A 328 23.08 -17.18 22.00
CA ALA A 328 23.96 -17.73 23.04
C ALA A 328 25.07 -16.75 23.50
N GLY A 329 24.75 -15.45 23.59
CA GLY A 329 25.70 -14.41 24.00
C GLY A 329 26.70 -13.98 22.93
N LYS A 330 26.70 -14.62 21.75
CA LYS A 330 27.55 -14.26 20.60
C LYS A 330 26.77 -13.36 19.64
N ALA A 331 27.42 -12.36 19.07
CA ALA A 331 26.77 -11.45 18.12
C ALA A 331 26.46 -12.16 16.80
N THR A 332 25.26 -11.97 16.29
CA THR A 332 24.82 -12.46 14.98
C THR A 332 24.23 -11.30 14.19
N ILE A 333 24.09 -11.43 12.89
CA ILE A 333 23.49 -10.39 12.06
C ILE A 333 22.30 -10.91 11.26
N VAL A 334 21.45 -9.97 10.86
CA VAL A 334 20.50 -10.13 9.77
C VAL A 334 20.71 -8.97 8.81
N GLN A 335 21.06 -9.26 7.55
CA GLN A 335 21.21 -8.25 6.50
C GLN A 335 20.71 -8.79 5.16
N ARG A 336 20.11 -7.91 4.36
CA ARG A 336 19.69 -8.21 2.99
C ARG A 336 20.67 -7.58 2.02
N PHE A 337 21.05 -8.35 1.01
CA PHE A 337 21.93 -7.91 -0.07
C PHE A 337 21.19 -7.99 -1.39
N GLU A 338 21.37 -6.97 -2.23
CA GLU A 338 21.01 -7.06 -3.64
C GLU A 338 21.86 -8.14 -4.31
N LEU A 339 21.21 -9.02 -5.06
CA LEU A 339 21.82 -10.14 -5.76
C LEU A 339 22.15 -9.71 -7.19
N ALA A 340 23.43 -9.75 -7.55
CA ALA A 340 23.85 -9.54 -8.93
C ALA A 340 23.75 -10.84 -9.73
N GLN A 341 23.65 -10.72 -11.06
CA GLN A 341 23.56 -11.89 -11.93
C GLN A 341 24.82 -12.75 -11.80
N GLY A 342 24.65 -14.01 -11.37
CA GLY A 342 25.76 -14.95 -11.20
C GLY A 342 26.37 -14.98 -9.80
N ASP A 343 25.87 -14.19 -8.86
CA ASP A 343 26.35 -14.17 -7.47
C ASP A 343 26.24 -15.54 -6.80
N ARG A 344 27.29 -15.91 -6.07
CA ARG A 344 27.38 -17.16 -5.33
C ARG A 344 27.54 -16.91 -3.84
N VAL A 345 27.48 -17.98 -3.05
CA VAL A 345 27.60 -17.92 -1.59
C VAL A 345 28.81 -17.12 -1.15
N ARG A 346 29.98 -17.29 -1.80
CA ARG A 346 31.20 -16.57 -1.42
C ARG A 346 31.06 -15.05 -1.52
N ASP A 347 30.38 -14.56 -2.56
CA ASP A 347 30.30 -13.13 -2.84
C ASP A 347 29.48 -12.44 -1.75
N VAL A 348 28.41 -13.10 -1.33
CA VAL A 348 27.56 -12.66 -0.23
C VAL A 348 28.28 -12.78 1.13
N VAL A 349 29.05 -13.85 1.37
CA VAL A 349 29.86 -13.99 2.61
C VAL A 349 30.87 -12.85 2.73
N VAL A 350 31.55 -12.49 1.63
CA VAL A 350 32.51 -11.38 1.60
C VAL A 350 31.80 -10.04 1.85
N ARG A 351 30.67 -9.79 1.19
CA ARG A 351 29.87 -8.57 1.39
C ARG A 351 29.28 -8.46 2.80
N ALA A 352 29.03 -9.58 3.46
CA ALA A 352 28.63 -9.64 4.87
C ALA A 352 29.78 -9.38 5.86
N GLY A 353 30.97 -9.00 5.38
CA GLY A 353 32.15 -8.77 6.22
C GLY A 353 32.91 -10.05 6.60
N GLY A 354 32.60 -11.18 5.95
CA GLY A 354 33.16 -12.49 6.25
C GLY A 354 32.46 -13.21 7.41
N ALA A 355 32.91 -14.43 7.67
CA ALA A 355 32.45 -15.22 8.81
C ALA A 355 33.11 -14.75 10.11
N ALA A 356 32.33 -14.70 11.19
CA ALA A 356 32.87 -14.39 12.51
C ALA A 356 33.80 -15.50 13.01
N ALA A 357 34.73 -15.18 13.90
CA ALA A 357 35.71 -16.16 14.43
C ALA A 357 35.05 -17.35 15.17
N TYR A 358 33.86 -17.14 15.72
CA TYR A 358 33.06 -18.14 16.41
C TYR A 358 31.96 -18.76 15.53
N ALA A 359 32.04 -18.56 14.21
CA ALA A 359 31.09 -19.11 13.25
C ALA A 359 31.41 -20.57 12.91
N ASP A 360 30.35 -21.35 12.72
CA ASP A 360 30.49 -22.74 12.37
C ASP A 360 30.40 -22.94 10.86
N LEU A 361 31.56 -22.88 10.23
CA LEU A 361 31.69 -22.88 8.78
C LEU A 361 31.14 -24.16 8.12
N ARG A 362 31.14 -25.29 8.82
CA ARG A 362 30.79 -26.61 8.25
C ARG A 362 29.28 -26.86 8.18
N LEU A 363 28.48 -26.15 8.96
CA LEU A 363 27.01 -26.30 8.99
C LEU A 363 26.28 -25.10 8.39
N THR A 364 26.89 -24.43 7.43
CA THR A 364 26.19 -23.37 6.70
C THR A 364 25.08 -24.01 5.86
N VAL A 365 23.91 -23.38 5.84
CA VAL A 365 22.76 -23.88 5.06
C VAL A 365 22.16 -22.72 4.28
N ILE A 366 21.86 -22.96 3.02
CA ILE A 366 20.99 -22.08 2.23
C ILE A 366 19.57 -22.62 2.34
N GLU A 367 18.67 -21.84 2.91
CA GLU A 367 17.24 -22.11 2.82
C GLU A 367 16.68 -21.44 1.56
N ARG A 368 16.26 -22.26 0.60
CA ARG A 368 15.65 -21.82 -0.65
C ARG A 368 14.15 -22.07 -0.61
N SER A 369 13.36 -21.00 -0.70
CA SER A 369 11.91 -21.08 -0.77
C SER A 369 11.49 -21.08 -2.24
N GLY A 370 10.99 -22.21 -2.75
CA GLY A 370 10.45 -22.26 -4.11
C GLY A 370 9.14 -21.47 -4.21
N GLN A 371 8.89 -20.78 -5.33
CA GLN A 371 7.64 -20.02 -5.53
C GLN A 371 6.37 -20.90 -5.50
N THR A 372 6.50 -22.22 -5.67
CA THR A 372 5.39 -23.19 -5.64
C THR A 372 5.79 -24.55 -5.03
N GLY A 373 6.96 -24.65 -4.38
CA GLY A 373 7.56 -25.91 -3.94
C GLY A 373 7.96 -25.94 -2.46
N PRO A 374 8.26 -27.13 -1.89
CA PRO A 374 8.69 -27.25 -0.51
C PRO A 374 10.04 -26.54 -0.29
N ARG A 375 10.24 -25.99 0.92
CA ARG A 375 11.52 -25.34 1.30
C ARG A 375 12.66 -26.33 1.14
N GLN A 376 13.66 -25.97 0.35
CA GLN A 376 14.88 -26.75 0.16
C GLN A 376 15.96 -26.26 1.12
N ARG A 377 16.69 -27.19 1.73
CA ARG A 377 17.86 -26.90 2.55
C ARG A 377 19.09 -27.43 1.84
N ILE A 378 19.92 -26.52 1.34
CA ILE A 378 21.14 -26.86 0.61
C ILE A 378 22.31 -26.70 1.60
N PRO A 379 22.91 -27.81 2.07
CA PRO A 379 24.08 -27.73 2.94
C PRO A 379 25.27 -27.19 2.16
N VAL A 380 26.02 -26.27 2.77
CA VAL A 380 27.23 -25.68 2.21
C VAL A 380 28.32 -25.71 3.28
N ASP A 381 29.47 -26.28 2.93
CA ASP A 381 30.64 -26.26 3.81
C ASP A 381 31.53 -25.06 3.46
N LEU A 382 31.41 -23.98 4.25
CA LEU A 382 32.23 -22.79 4.08
C LEU A 382 33.70 -23.02 4.43
N HIS A 383 34.04 -24.02 5.26
CA HIS A 383 35.44 -24.34 5.52
C HIS A 383 36.09 -24.87 4.26
N ARG A 384 35.43 -25.82 3.58
CA ARG A 384 35.89 -26.33 2.30
C ARG A 384 35.92 -25.24 1.23
N LEU A 385 34.92 -24.36 1.19
CA LEU A 385 34.84 -23.28 0.22
C LEU A 385 35.95 -22.22 0.41
N LEU A 386 36.14 -21.73 1.63
CA LEU A 386 36.99 -20.56 1.92
C LEU A 386 38.44 -20.93 2.23
N VAL A 387 38.67 -22.08 2.89
CA VAL A 387 40.00 -22.52 3.34
C VAL A 387 40.60 -23.50 2.34
N GLU A 388 39.87 -24.56 2.00
CA GLU A 388 40.35 -25.61 1.08
C GLU A 388 40.17 -25.21 -0.40
N LYS A 389 39.51 -24.09 -0.67
CA LYS A 389 39.23 -23.54 -2.01
C LYS A 389 38.45 -24.48 -2.92
N ASP A 390 37.56 -25.28 -2.32
CA ASP A 390 36.68 -26.19 -3.05
C ASP A 390 35.49 -25.43 -3.66
N GLU A 391 35.58 -25.15 -4.97
CA GLU A 391 34.52 -24.46 -5.73
C GLU A 391 33.20 -25.23 -5.81
N THR A 392 33.18 -26.54 -5.52
CA THR A 392 31.92 -27.31 -5.53
C THR A 392 30.94 -26.84 -4.46
N GLN A 393 31.45 -26.22 -3.39
CA GLN A 393 30.64 -25.62 -2.32
C GLN A 393 30.13 -24.22 -2.67
N ASN A 394 30.56 -23.64 -3.79
CA ASN A 394 30.24 -22.26 -4.17
C ASN A 394 28.88 -22.19 -4.88
N VAL A 395 27.80 -22.45 -4.16
CA VAL A 395 26.46 -22.56 -4.74
C VAL A 395 25.99 -21.23 -5.34
N LEU A 396 25.34 -21.29 -6.51
CA LEU A 396 24.68 -20.14 -7.14
C LEU A 396 23.43 -19.76 -6.34
N LEU A 397 23.37 -18.49 -5.95
CA LEU A 397 22.26 -17.96 -5.16
C LEU A 397 21.09 -17.57 -6.05
N GLN A 398 19.90 -17.62 -5.48
CA GLN A 398 18.64 -17.25 -6.12
C GLN A 398 17.92 -16.21 -5.26
N ASN A 399 17.01 -15.47 -5.89
CA ASN A 399 16.16 -14.53 -5.19
C ASN A 399 15.40 -15.20 -4.04
N GLY A 400 15.45 -14.59 -2.86
CA GLY A 400 14.81 -15.07 -1.65
C GLY A 400 15.57 -16.18 -0.92
N ASP A 401 16.77 -16.57 -1.38
CA ASP A 401 17.64 -17.46 -0.61
C ASP A 401 18.00 -16.84 0.74
N VAL A 402 18.04 -17.67 1.78
CA VAL A 402 18.51 -17.29 3.12
C VAL A 402 19.77 -18.07 3.45
N VAL A 403 20.91 -17.40 3.54
CA VAL A 403 22.19 -18.00 3.94
C VAL A 403 22.30 -17.96 5.46
N LEU A 404 22.18 -19.13 6.08
CA LEU A 404 22.26 -19.31 7.53
C LEU A 404 23.66 -19.82 7.92
N LEU A 405 24.39 -19.01 8.69
CA LEU A 405 25.68 -19.38 9.28
C LEU A 405 25.54 -19.55 10.79
N PRO A 406 25.46 -20.78 11.31
CA PRO A 406 25.32 -20.99 12.75
C PRO A 406 26.58 -20.56 13.52
N ILE A 407 26.42 -20.31 14.82
CA ILE A 407 27.54 -20.15 15.75
C ILE A 407 28.09 -21.53 16.14
N VAL A 408 29.38 -21.61 16.46
CA VAL A 408 29.95 -22.79 17.13
C VAL A 408 29.35 -22.86 18.53
N GLU A 409 28.71 -23.99 18.83
CA GLU A 409 28.23 -24.28 20.18
C GLU A 409 29.38 -24.83 21.02
N ASP A 410 29.97 -23.99 21.88
CA ASP A 410 31.03 -24.38 22.80
C ASP A 410 30.48 -25.16 24.01
N LYS A 411 29.60 -26.13 23.76
CA LYS A 411 28.92 -26.91 24.81
C LYS A 411 28.97 -28.41 24.56
N VAL A 412 29.06 -29.18 25.65
CA VAL A 412 28.84 -30.62 25.67
C VAL A 412 27.51 -30.86 26.36
N TYR A 413 26.64 -31.66 25.75
CA TYR A 413 25.35 -31.98 26.31
C TYR A 413 25.44 -33.29 27.08
N VAL A 414 25.03 -33.29 28.34
CA VAL A 414 24.89 -34.51 29.14
C VAL A 414 23.40 -34.76 29.34
N VAL A 415 22.93 -35.90 28.85
CA VAL A 415 21.51 -36.27 28.81
C VAL A 415 21.27 -37.68 29.35
N GLY A 416 20.06 -37.96 29.82
CA GLY A 416 19.67 -39.24 30.39
C GLY A 416 19.68 -39.25 31.92
N GLU A 417 20.04 -40.39 32.53
CA GLU A 417 19.99 -40.63 33.98
C GLU A 417 21.17 -39.98 34.74
N VAL A 418 21.23 -38.65 34.67
CA VAL A 418 22.11 -37.79 35.48
C VAL A 418 21.26 -36.86 36.34
N ARG A 419 21.83 -36.32 37.43
CA ARG A 419 21.06 -35.48 38.37
C ARG A 419 20.65 -34.14 37.77
N THR A 420 21.47 -33.57 36.89
CA THR A 420 21.22 -32.27 36.25
C THR A 420 21.58 -32.36 34.77
N PRO A 421 20.70 -32.93 33.94
CA PRO A 421 20.92 -32.99 32.50
C PRO A 421 20.90 -31.58 31.90
N GLY A 422 21.74 -31.34 30.91
CA GLY A 422 21.87 -30.02 30.28
C GLY A 422 23.15 -29.83 29.47
N GLY A 423 23.29 -28.64 28.88
CA GLY A 423 24.48 -28.24 28.12
C GLY A 423 25.51 -27.54 29.01
N LEU A 424 26.68 -28.16 29.17
CA LEU A 424 27.82 -27.69 29.93
C LEU A 424 28.85 -27.04 29.00
N ASP A 425 29.59 -26.05 29.49
CA ASP A 425 30.61 -25.38 28.67
C ASP A 425 31.75 -26.35 28.32
N PHE A 426 32.14 -26.35 27.05
CA PHE A 426 33.19 -27.20 26.54
C PHE A 426 34.56 -26.76 27.06
N ARG A 427 35.29 -27.73 27.61
CA ARG A 427 36.67 -27.66 28.06
C ARG A 427 37.43 -28.85 27.47
N PRO A 428 38.55 -28.61 26.75
CA PRO A 428 39.27 -29.64 26.01
C PRO A 428 40.02 -30.63 26.92
N ASP A 429 40.26 -30.27 28.17
CA ASP A 429 40.91 -31.10 29.20
C ASP A 429 39.96 -32.09 29.87
N LEU A 430 38.63 -31.91 29.71
CA LEU A 430 37.64 -32.73 30.39
C LEU A 430 37.22 -33.96 29.58
N THR A 431 37.16 -35.10 30.26
CA THR A 431 36.71 -36.39 29.75
C THR A 431 35.18 -36.52 29.85
N PRO A 432 34.56 -37.42 29.06
CA PRO A 432 33.12 -37.68 29.15
C PRO A 432 32.62 -38.03 30.56
N ARG A 433 33.44 -38.73 31.35
CA ARG A 433 33.13 -39.07 32.74
C ARG A 433 33.05 -37.83 33.62
N GLU A 434 33.98 -36.89 33.46
CA GLU A 434 34.00 -35.65 34.22
C GLU A 434 32.81 -34.75 33.89
N TYR A 435 32.36 -34.73 32.62
CA TYR A 435 31.10 -34.05 32.26
C TYR A 435 29.88 -34.67 32.94
N VAL A 436 29.82 -36.01 33.06
CA VAL A 436 28.76 -36.68 33.84
C VAL A 436 28.81 -36.26 35.30
N THR A 437 30.01 -36.11 35.88
CA THR A 437 30.18 -35.60 37.24
C THR A 437 29.74 -34.14 37.37
N LEU A 438 30.09 -33.26 36.42
CA LEU A 438 29.66 -31.87 36.37
C LEU A 438 28.14 -31.73 36.21
N ALA A 439 27.49 -32.69 35.54
CA ALA A 439 26.03 -32.81 35.46
C ALA A 439 25.39 -33.34 36.77
N GLY A 440 26.10 -33.24 37.91
CA GLY A 440 25.65 -33.70 39.22
C GLY A 440 25.83 -35.20 39.46
N GLY A 441 26.50 -35.92 38.54
CA GLY A 441 26.73 -37.36 38.63
C GLY A 441 25.52 -38.21 38.21
N PRO A 442 25.71 -39.53 38.10
CA PRO A 442 24.66 -40.48 37.72
C PRO A 442 23.57 -40.57 38.80
N THR A 443 22.32 -40.84 38.39
CA THR A 443 21.23 -41.22 39.32
C THR A 443 21.38 -42.68 39.76
N ASN A 444 20.60 -43.10 40.77
CA ASN A 444 20.57 -44.49 41.23
C ASN A 444 20.05 -45.48 40.16
N ARG A 445 19.43 -44.98 39.08
CA ARG A 445 18.91 -45.78 37.98
C ARG A 445 19.81 -45.71 36.74
N ALA A 446 20.95 -45.03 36.81
CA ALA A 446 21.87 -44.89 35.70
C ALA A 446 22.65 -46.19 35.42
N LYS A 447 22.71 -46.61 34.16
CA LYS A 447 23.55 -47.71 33.70
C LYS A 447 24.86 -47.16 33.12
N LEU A 448 25.81 -46.84 34.01
CA LEU A 448 27.11 -46.26 33.65
C LEU A 448 27.88 -47.03 32.54
N PRO A 449 27.95 -48.38 32.54
CA PRO A 449 28.64 -49.12 31.48
C PRO A 449 27.98 -49.02 30.10
N GLY A 450 26.72 -48.57 30.02
CA GLY A 450 26.01 -48.32 28.78
C GLY A 450 26.11 -46.88 28.28
N THR A 451 26.86 -46.01 28.98
CA THR A 451 26.99 -44.60 28.60
C THR A 451 27.69 -44.49 27.26
N ALA A 452 27.11 -43.69 26.37
CA ALA A 452 27.60 -43.50 25.02
C ALA A 452 27.83 -42.01 24.74
N VAL A 453 28.83 -41.71 23.94
CA VAL A 453 29.17 -40.36 23.48
C VAL A 453 28.89 -40.30 21.98
N THR A 454 27.97 -39.44 21.60
CA THR A 454 27.66 -39.18 20.19
C THR A 454 28.31 -37.87 19.77
N PHE A 455 29.20 -37.94 18.79
CA PHE A 455 29.90 -36.79 18.21
C PHE A 455 29.04 -36.13 17.14
N ARG A 456 29.44 -34.92 16.72
CA ARG A 456 28.65 -34.11 15.79
C ARG A 456 28.53 -34.73 14.39
N ASN A 457 29.53 -35.52 14.02
CA ASN A 457 29.52 -36.33 12.80
C ASN A 457 28.58 -37.55 12.87
N GLY A 458 27.86 -37.74 13.99
CA GLY A 458 26.92 -38.84 14.21
C GLY A 458 27.56 -40.15 14.67
N ARG A 459 28.88 -40.20 14.85
CA ARG A 459 29.57 -41.39 15.37
C ARG A 459 29.35 -41.51 16.86
N THR A 460 28.98 -42.71 17.30
CA THR A 460 28.74 -43.03 18.71
C THR A 460 29.85 -43.94 19.23
N TYR A 461 30.44 -43.56 20.36
CA TYR A 461 31.48 -44.34 21.05
C TYR A 461 30.98 -44.74 22.44
N ALA A 462 31.40 -45.89 22.94
CA ALA A 462 31.25 -46.19 24.36
C ALA A 462 32.06 -45.15 25.15
N MET A 463 31.56 -44.73 26.31
CA MET A 463 32.19 -43.68 27.13
C MET A 463 33.66 -43.99 27.47
N ALA A 464 34.03 -45.27 27.59
CA ALA A 464 35.40 -45.70 27.89
C ALA A 464 36.36 -45.53 26.70
N ASP A 465 35.86 -45.63 25.47
CA ASP A 465 36.64 -45.64 24.22
C ASP A 465 36.48 -44.33 23.42
N ALA A 466 35.81 -43.34 24.01
CA ALA A 466 35.52 -42.08 23.33
C ALA A 466 36.81 -41.26 23.15
N PRO A 467 37.09 -40.74 21.95
CA PRO A 467 38.18 -39.78 21.74
C PRO A 467 37.92 -38.47 22.51
N PRO A 468 38.90 -37.54 22.58
CA PRO A 468 38.70 -36.23 23.19
C PRO A 468 37.42 -35.56 22.66
N LEU A 469 36.62 -35.01 23.57
CA LEU A 469 35.33 -34.43 23.24
C LEU A 469 35.49 -33.21 22.32
N GLU A 470 34.49 -32.98 21.47
CA GLU A 470 34.39 -31.79 20.65
C GLU A 470 33.16 -30.96 21.06
N PRO A 471 33.15 -29.65 20.80
CA PRO A 471 31.96 -28.81 20.95
C PRO A 471 30.75 -29.41 20.20
N GLY A 472 29.62 -29.53 20.90
CA GLY A 472 28.38 -30.12 20.41
C GLY A 472 28.22 -31.62 20.67
N ALA A 473 29.21 -32.30 21.28
CA ALA A 473 29.09 -33.72 21.62
C ALA A 473 27.99 -33.98 22.67
N VAL A 474 27.34 -35.14 22.57
CA VAL A 474 26.24 -35.56 23.47
C VAL A 474 26.63 -36.81 24.23
N VAL A 475 26.77 -36.70 25.55
CA VAL A 475 26.99 -37.82 26.47
C VAL A 475 25.62 -38.32 26.96
N THR A 476 25.25 -39.52 26.54
CA THR A 476 23.96 -40.14 26.87
C THR A 476 24.14 -41.22 27.92
N VAL A 477 23.56 -41.02 29.10
CA VAL A 477 23.58 -41.98 30.22
C VAL A 477 22.25 -42.75 30.26
N PRO A 478 22.21 -44.04 29.86
CA PRO A 478 20.96 -44.80 29.82
C PRO A 478 20.47 -45.22 31.21
N GLU A 479 19.17 -45.54 31.30
CA GLU A 479 18.56 -46.11 32.51
C GLU A 479 18.77 -47.64 32.58
N VAL A 480 18.86 -48.18 33.80
CA VAL A 480 18.77 -49.61 34.08
C VAL A 480 17.33 -50.04 33.78
N ALA A 481 17.13 -50.79 32.70
CA ALA A 481 15.82 -51.37 32.38
C ALA A 481 15.36 -52.27 33.55
N VAL A 482 14.35 -51.80 34.29
CA VAL A 482 13.71 -52.60 35.35
C VAL A 482 13.03 -53.80 34.68
N LYS A 483 13.45 -55.01 35.06
CA LYS A 483 12.84 -56.27 34.60
C LYS A 483 11.49 -56.48 35.30
N TRP A 484 10.47 -55.76 34.83
CA TRP A 484 9.05 -55.81 35.25
C TRP A 484 8.41 -57.22 35.31
N TRP A 485 9.06 -58.23 34.74
CA TRP A 485 8.63 -59.62 34.77
C TRP A 485 8.87 -60.32 36.11
N GLN A 486 9.80 -59.84 36.95
CA GLN A 486 10.02 -60.40 38.29
C GLN A 486 8.84 -60.10 39.24
N ASP A 487 8.25 -58.90 39.14
CA ASP A 487 7.08 -58.52 39.93
C ASP A 487 5.83 -59.31 39.50
N TYR A 488 5.68 -59.59 38.20
CA TYR A 488 4.61 -60.46 37.68
C TYR A 488 4.70 -61.89 38.24
N LEU A 489 5.91 -62.45 38.37
CA LEU A 489 6.09 -63.79 38.94
C LEU A 489 5.74 -63.83 40.43
N GLN A 490 6.06 -62.78 41.19
CA GLN A 490 5.63 -62.68 42.60
C GLN A 490 4.11 -62.57 42.71
N ILE A 491 3.48 -61.69 41.93
CA ILE A 491 2.02 -61.54 41.92
C ILE A 491 1.33 -62.85 41.49
N ALA A 492 1.85 -63.51 40.45
CA ALA A 492 1.35 -64.81 39.98
C ALA A 492 1.52 -65.90 41.03
N SER A 493 2.61 -65.91 41.80
CA SER A 493 2.81 -66.88 42.89
C SER A 493 1.82 -66.68 44.04
N VAL A 494 1.48 -65.43 44.38
CA VAL A 494 0.46 -65.12 45.41
C VAL A 494 -0.92 -65.54 44.93
N LEU A 495 -1.26 -65.26 43.66
CA LEU A 495 -2.52 -65.69 43.05
C LEU A 495 -2.62 -67.23 42.97
N ALA A 496 -1.55 -67.91 42.58
CA ALA A 496 -1.50 -69.38 42.57
C ALA A 496 -1.72 -69.95 43.98
N GLY A 497 -1.09 -69.37 45.00
CA GLY A 497 -1.30 -69.74 46.40
C GLY A 497 -2.75 -69.56 46.86
N LEU A 498 -3.41 -68.46 46.46
CA LEU A 498 -4.83 -68.21 46.74
C LEU A 498 -5.74 -69.23 46.04
N VAL A 499 -5.46 -69.58 44.77
CA VAL A 499 -6.22 -70.60 44.04
C VAL A 499 -6.03 -71.97 44.69
N THR A 500 -4.81 -72.34 45.10
CA THR A 500 -4.56 -73.61 45.80
C THR A 500 -5.27 -73.65 47.15
N ALA A 501 -5.24 -72.56 47.93
CA ALA A 501 -5.97 -72.46 49.19
C ALA A 501 -7.48 -72.57 48.99
N TYR A 502 -8.03 -71.85 48.00
CA TYR A 502 -9.45 -71.94 47.65
C TYR A 502 -9.85 -73.35 47.19
N THR A 503 -9.03 -73.98 46.34
CA THR A 503 -9.30 -75.35 45.85
C THR A 503 -9.20 -76.37 46.98
N GLY A 504 -8.23 -76.22 47.90
CA GLY A 504 -8.11 -77.03 49.10
C GLY A 504 -9.35 -76.92 49.99
N VAL A 505 -9.81 -75.70 50.26
CA VAL A 505 -11.06 -75.43 51.00
C VAL A 505 -12.26 -76.01 50.26
N TYR A 506 -12.37 -75.82 48.95
CA TYR A 506 -13.46 -76.36 48.13
C TYR A 506 -13.52 -77.89 48.19
N ILE A 507 -12.38 -78.58 48.07
CA ILE A 507 -12.31 -80.05 48.19
C ILE A 507 -12.66 -80.51 49.60
N LEU A 508 -12.22 -79.77 50.63
CA LEU A 508 -12.53 -80.09 52.03
C LEU A 508 -14.03 -80.03 52.33
N PHE A 509 -14.74 -79.07 51.73
CA PHE A 509 -16.17 -78.88 51.96
C PHE A 509 -17.09 -79.64 51.00
N ASN A 510 -16.64 -79.95 49.77
CA ASN A 510 -17.49 -80.59 48.75
C ASN A 510 -17.15 -82.06 48.45
N GLY A 511 -16.09 -82.62 49.03
CA GLY A 511 -15.71 -84.04 48.87
C GLY A 511 -15.26 -84.42 47.43
N PRO A 512 -14.54 -85.54 47.25
CA PRO A 512 -14.08 -85.95 45.93
C PRO A 512 -15.26 -86.35 45.04
N LEU A 513 -15.27 -85.86 43.80
CA LEU A 513 -16.23 -86.23 42.76
C LEU A 513 -16.15 -87.74 42.48
N SER A 514 -17.08 -88.51 43.03
CA SER A 514 -17.32 -89.90 42.66
C SER A 514 -17.93 -89.93 41.25
N ARG A 515 -17.22 -90.58 40.32
CA ARG A 515 -17.72 -90.87 38.96
C ARG A 515 -18.75 -92.01 39.01
N PRO A 516 -19.89 -91.88 38.30
CA PRO A 516 -20.47 -92.97 37.54
C PRO A 516 -19.96 -92.94 36.09
#